data_AF-A0A4D9DR71-F1
#
_entry.id   AF-A0A4D9DR71-F1
#
_cell.length_a   1.000
_cell.length_b   1.000
_cell.length_c   1.000
_cell.angle_alpha   90.00
_cell.angle_beta   90.00
_cell.angle_gamma   90.00
#
_symmetry.space_group_name_H-M   'P 1'
#
loop_
_entity.id
_entity.type
_entity.pdbx_description
1 polymer ?
#
loop_
_entity_poly.entity_id
_entity_poly.type
_entity_poly.pdbx_seq_one_letter_code
_entity_poly.pdbx_strand_id
1 'polypeptide(L)' 'MKRLLVSNVTQSFSFTVEQDFPVQSLKPALVKVYDYYETDEFAIAEYSAPCSKGSV' A
#
# COMPACT_ATOMS: atom_id res chain seq x y z
N MET A 1 -6.78 13.02 -28.58
CA MET A 1 -5.96 11.89 -28.10
C MET A 1 -5.01 12.40 -27.01
N LYS A 2 -5.47 12.41 -25.76
CA LYS A 2 -4.66 12.82 -24.60
C LYS A 2 -3.96 11.56 -24.08
N ARG A 3 -2.72 11.34 -24.48
CA ARG A 3 -1.85 10.34 -23.84
C ARG A 3 -1.42 10.97 -22.51
N LEU A 4 -1.92 10.47 -21.39
CA LEU A 4 -1.44 10.91 -20.08
C LEU A 4 0.04 10.53 -20.01
N LEU A 5 0.92 11.50 -19.70
CA LEU A 5 2.35 11.23 -19.56
C LEU A 5 2.55 10.40 -18.29
N VAL A 6 2.53 9.08 -18.41
CA VAL A 6 3.03 8.19 -17.37
C VAL A 6 4.56 8.31 -17.38
N SER A 7 5.12 8.89 -16.32
CA SER A 7 6.57 8.95 -16.15
C SER A 7 7.06 7.57 -15.69
N ASN A 8 8.04 6.97 -16.37
CA ASN A 8 8.74 5.77 -15.90
C ASN A 8 9.80 6.16 -14.85
N VAL A 9 9.37 6.86 -13.81
CA VAL A 9 10.20 7.33 -12.71
C VAL A 9 9.57 6.81 -11.43
N THR A 10 10.40 6.26 -10.53
CA THR A 10 9.93 5.80 -9.22
C THR A 10 9.40 6.98 -8.41
N GLN A 11 8.13 6.89 -8.01
CA GLN A 11 7.49 7.87 -7.14
C GLN A 11 7.40 7.30 -5.72
N SER A 12 7.81 8.10 -4.73
CA SER A 12 7.79 7.72 -3.32
C SER A 12 6.82 8.61 -2.56
N PHE A 13 5.90 7.98 -1.81
CA PHE A 13 4.92 8.66 -0.97
C PHE A 13 4.94 8.04 0.43
N SER A 14 4.71 8.86 1.45
CA SER A 14 4.68 8.43 2.84
C SER A 14 3.55 9.12 3.59
N PHE A 15 2.93 8.41 4.52
CA PHE A 15 1.93 8.94 5.43
C PHE A 15 2.03 8.21 6.77
N THR A 16 1.44 8.81 7.80
CA THR A 16 1.40 8.24 9.16
C THR A 16 0.02 7.68 9.43
N VAL A 17 -0.04 6.58 10.18
CA VAL A 17 -1.27 5.98 10.68
C VAL A 17 -1.17 5.81 12.19
N GLU A 18 -2.30 5.96 12.88
CA GLU A 18 -2.41 5.77 14.32
C GLU A 18 -3.21 4.51 14.63
N GLN A 19 -2.81 3.82 15.69
CA GLN A 19 -3.53 2.65 16.18
C GLN A 19 -4.62 3.10 17.15
N ASP A 20 -5.88 2.97 16.75
CA ASP A 20 -7.04 3.32 17.58
C ASP A 20 -7.24 2.31 18.73
N PHE A 21 -7.12 1.01 18.45
CA PHE A 21 -7.29 -0.05 19.44
C PHE A 21 -6.14 -1.09 19.38
N PRO A 22 -5.75 -1.68 20.53
CA PRO A 22 -4.74 -2.73 20.58
C PRO A 22 -5.25 -4.00 19.88
N VAL A 23 -4.49 -4.50 18.91
CA VAL A 23 -4.76 -5.76 18.20
C VAL A 23 -3.52 -6.64 18.28
N GLN A 24 -3.72 -7.90 18.67
CA GLN A 24 -2.65 -8.90 18.70
C GLN A 24 -2.59 -9.65 17.36
N SER A 25 -1.42 -10.22 17.05
CA SER A 25 -1.21 -11.07 15.86
C SER A 25 -1.67 -10.39 14.56
N LEU A 26 -1.28 -9.13 14.38
CA LEU A 26 -1.58 -8.33 13.20
C LEU A 26 -1.14 -9.07 11.93
N LYS A 27 -2.11 -9.31 11.04
CA LYS A 27 -1.85 -9.88 9.71
C LYS A 27 -1.41 -8.77 8.74
N PRO A 28 -0.61 -9.10 7.72
CA PRO A 28 -0.29 -8.16 6.65
C PRO A 28 -1.56 -7.64 5.96
N ALA A 29 -1.54 -6.39 5.53
CA ALA A 29 -2.62 -5.74 4.77
C ALA A 29 -2.21 -5.55 3.30
N LEU A 30 -3.16 -5.65 2.38
CA LEU A 30 -2.90 -5.48 0.95
C LEU A 30 -2.84 -4.00 0.56
N VAL A 31 -1.82 -3.64 -0.21
CA VAL A 31 -1.67 -2.36 -0.91
C VAL A 31 -1.89 -2.64 -2.40
N LYS A 32 -2.86 -1.96 -3.01
CA LYS A 32 -3.18 -2.10 -4.44
C LYS A 32 -3.00 -0.76 -5.15
N VAL A 33 -2.27 -0.77 -6.25
CA VAL A 33 -2.19 0.35 -7.20
C VAL A 33 -2.83 -0.08 -8.51
N TYR A 34 -3.62 0.79 -9.13
CA TYR A 34 -4.35 0.51 -10.36
C TYR A 34 -4.46 1.76 -11.23
N ASP A 35 -4.60 1.58 -12.54
CA ASP A 35 -4.95 2.67 -13.44
C ASP A 35 -6.43 3.06 -13.21
N TYR A 36 -6.70 4.37 -13.05
CA TYR A 36 -8.04 4.86 -12.73
C TYR A 36 -9.08 4.57 -13.83
N TYR A 37 -8.66 4.52 -15.11
CA TYR A 37 -9.55 4.24 -16.23
C TYR A 37 -9.49 2.78 -16.70
N GLU A 38 -8.44 2.05 -16.34
CA GLU A 38 -8.22 0.63 -16.68
C GLU A 38 -7.95 -0.20 -15.42
N THR A 39 -8.96 -0.37 -14.56
CA THR A 39 -8.79 -0.98 -13.22
C THR A 39 -8.36 -2.45 -13.22
N ASP A 40 -8.45 -3.12 -14.37
CA ASP A 40 -7.95 -4.48 -14.58
C ASP A 40 -6.41 -4.51 -14.68
N GLU A 41 -5.76 -3.37 -14.97
CA GLU A 41 -4.32 -3.20 -14.84
C GLU A 41 -3.97 -2.76 -13.41
N PHE A 42 -3.40 -3.67 -12.62
CA PHE A 42 -3.04 -3.40 -11.24
C PHE A 42 -1.80 -4.15 -10.76
N ALA A 43 -1.20 -3.66 -9.67
CA ALA A 43 -0.19 -4.37 -8.90
C ALA A 43 -0.60 -4.45 -7.42
N ILE A 44 -0.18 -5.52 -6.74
CA ILE A 44 -0.50 -5.79 -5.33
C ILE A 44 0.80 -6.04 -4.56
N ALA A 45 0.87 -5.49 -3.35
CA ALA A 45 1.90 -5.78 -2.36
C ALA A 45 1.28 -5.94 -0.97
N GLU A 46 2.03 -6.50 -0.02
CA GLU A 46 1.61 -6.63 1.37
C GLU A 46 2.40 -5.67 2.27
N TYR A 47 1.71 -5.07 3.24
CA TYR A 47 2.30 -4.25 4.28
C TYR A 47 2.09 -4.92 5.65
N SER A 48 3.18 -5.22 6.35
CA SER A 48 3.14 -5.71 7.73
C SER A 48 3.41 -4.57 8.69
N ALA A 49 2.51 -4.35 9.66
CA ALA A 49 2.72 -3.34 10.69
C ALA A 49 4.02 -3.63 11.46
N PRO A 50 4.90 -2.64 11.71
CA PRO A 50 6.21 -2.86 12.34
C PRO A 50 6.09 -3.45 13.75
N CYS A 51 4.97 -3.20 14.44
CA CYS A 51 4.68 -3.73 15.78
C CYS A 51 4.06 -5.13 15.78
N SER A 52 3.97 -5.83 14.64
CA SER A 52 3.44 -7.20 14.58
C SER A 52 4.34 -8.24 15.28
N LYS A 53 5.59 -7.88 15.58
CA LYS A 53 6.54 -8.70 16.32
C LYS A 53 6.54 -8.32 17.80
N GLY A 54 5.57 -8.85 18.54
CA GLY A 54 5.81 -9.11 19.96
C GLY A 54 6.80 -10.26 20.06
N SER A 55 8.10 -9.97 20.10
CA SER A 55 9.11 -10.92 20.53
C SER A 55 8.87 -11.20 22.02
N VAL A 56 8.33 -12.39 22.31
CA VAL A 56 8.50 -13.06 23.61
C VAL A 56 9.96 -13.44 23.78
#